data_AF-A0A640TE72-F1
#
_entry.id   AF-A0A640TE72-F1
#
_cell.length_a   1.000
_cell.length_b   1.000
_cell.length_c   1.000
_cell.angle_alpha   90.00
_cell.angle_beta   90.00
_cell.angle_gamma   90.00
#
_symmetry.space_group_name_H-M   'P 1'
#
loop_
_entity.id
_entity.type
_entity.pdbx_description
1 polymer ?
#
loop_
_entity_poly.entity_id
_entity_poly.type
_entity_poly.pdbx_seq_one_letter_code
_entity_poly.pdbx_strand_id
1 'polypeptide(L)'
;MSDTASTRATRNTPDRRPLVSAPDLLSSLAPLLADWVPRQRWFAGKGRLITGFTLLSATELLPCTGDGTAPGLLQLLVRAQQSAPPSRTPSGGDCYQLLLGVHPAPPPQLAPAVIGRPGGGPLRGRTVYDALLDSRLCGLLLERLRVPGRLGALRFCREPDADIPSGLPGRPIAVEQSNSSIVYGDSFILKVFRRIEPGINPDLELPRALADAKCARVPAPAAWFESAAADEDGEPTTLGVLQPFLPGSADGWKLALNALAVRADFTGSARALGHATAEVHTALAQTLPTTELRRPQLEVIAAQMTERLAATARAVPVLQPYRARLRTAFDALAAVGHDGRSWAAQRIHGDLHLGQTLRSADEGRWSLIDFEGEPARPLTERRRPQPAVRDVAAMLRSFDYAARSGPAGGDPWSLEWARRTRDAYCLGYAEAGGLDPRSAPELMRAYETDKAVYEVLYEARHRPDWLAVPMAAIRRLAAGGERAVGLDGTGPTRSAGPDGRG
;
A
#
# COMPACT_ATOMS: atom_id res chain seq x y z
N MET A 1 -29.81 -56.09 -52.95
CA MET A 1 -28.64 -55.59 -52.19
C MET A 1 -28.38 -54.17 -52.68
N SER A 2 -28.73 -53.17 -51.87
CA SER A 2 -28.45 -51.77 -52.19
C SER A 2 -28.28 -51.02 -50.87
N ASP A 3 -27.06 -50.51 -50.67
CA ASP A 3 -26.60 -49.78 -49.50
C ASP A 3 -27.36 -48.46 -49.34
N THR A 4 -27.82 -48.20 -48.11
CA THR A 4 -28.43 -46.92 -47.74
C THR A 4 -27.37 -46.04 -47.07
N ALA A 5 -26.97 -44.98 -47.76
CA ALA A 5 -25.95 -44.04 -47.32
C ALA A 5 -26.46 -43.09 -46.22
N SER A 6 -25.63 -42.98 -45.18
CA SER A 6 -25.69 -42.06 -44.05
C SER A 6 -25.62 -40.59 -44.47
N THR A 7 -26.50 -39.75 -43.93
CA THR A 7 -26.36 -38.28 -43.96
C THR A 7 -26.27 -37.74 -42.53
N ARG A 8 -25.03 -37.59 -42.05
CA ARG A 8 -24.70 -36.93 -40.79
C ARG A 8 -24.60 -35.43 -41.07
N ALA A 9 -25.61 -34.67 -40.68
CA ALA A 9 -25.58 -33.21 -40.75
C ALA A 9 -24.49 -32.65 -39.81
N THR A 10 -23.44 -32.09 -40.40
CA THR A 10 -22.41 -31.33 -39.70
C THR A 10 -22.98 -30.00 -39.25
N ARG A 11 -23.23 -29.84 -37.94
CA ARG A 11 -23.45 -28.53 -37.33
C ARG A 11 -22.14 -27.75 -37.40
N ASN A 12 -22.14 -26.71 -38.23
CA ASN A 12 -21.05 -25.76 -38.36
C ASN A 12 -21.02 -24.88 -37.10
N THR A 13 -20.29 -25.30 -36.07
CA THR A 13 -19.92 -24.41 -34.95
C THR A 13 -18.92 -23.39 -35.49
N PRO A 14 -19.21 -22.08 -35.44
CA PRO A 14 -18.26 -21.08 -35.90
C PRO A 14 -16.98 -21.18 -35.06
N ASP A 15 -15.85 -21.23 -35.76
CA ASP A 15 -14.49 -21.28 -35.21
C ASP A 15 -14.22 -20.05 -34.33
N ARG A 16 -14.58 -20.14 -33.03
CA ARG A 16 -14.36 -19.08 -32.04
C ARG A 16 -12.88 -19.10 -31.64
N ARG A 17 -12.03 -18.44 -32.43
CA ARG A 17 -10.68 -18.11 -31.98
C ARG A 17 -10.76 -17.21 -30.74
N PRO A 18 -10.05 -17.52 -29.64
CA PRO A 18 -9.99 -16.65 -28.48
C PRO A 18 -9.48 -15.26 -28.89
N LEU A 19 -10.07 -14.19 -28.33
CA LEU A 19 -9.60 -12.80 -28.55
C LEU A 19 -8.11 -12.62 -28.28
N VAL A 20 -7.58 -13.44 -27.38
CA VAL A 20 -6.19 -13.51 -26.91
C VAL A 20 -5.20 -13.83 -28.03
N SER A 21 -5.64 -14.49 -29.10
CA SER A 21 -4.80 -14.87 -30.24
C SER A 21 -4.87 -13.87 -31.40
N ALA A 22 -5.66 -12.79 -31.27
CA ALA A 22 -5.77 -11.77 -32.30
C ALA A 22 -4.62 -10.75 -32.17
N PRO A 23 -3.64 -10.74 -33.08
CA PRO A 23 -2.51 -9.81 -33.01
C PRO A 23 -2.97 -8.33 -33.01
N ASP A 24 -4.16 -8.07 -33.54
CA ASP A 24 -4.72 -6.72 -33.67
C ASP A 24 -5.54 -6.25 -32.45
N LEU A 25 -5.69 -7.07 -31.40
CA LEU A 25 -6.44 -6.66 -30.19
C LEU A 25 -5.78 -5.44 -29.55
N LEU A 26 -4.48 -5.54 -29.22
CA LEU A 26 -3.76 -4.44 -28.57
C LEU A 26 -3.64 -3.24 -29.51
N SER A 27 -3.34 -3.46 -30.80
CA SER A 27 -3.18 -2.35 -31.75
C SER A 27 -4.48 -1.54 -31.89
N SER A 28 -5.65 -2.19 -31.84
CA SER A 28 -6.95 -1.52 -31.88
C SER A 28 -7.30 -0.76 -30.60
N LEU A 29 -6.82 -1.22 -29.44
CA LEU A 29 -7.07 -0.61 -28.13
C LEU A 29 -6.05 0.47 -27.76
N ALA A 30 -4.82 0.36 -28.26
CA ALA A 30 -3.69 1.21 -27.86
C ALA A 30 -3.97 2.72 -27.97
N PRO A 31 -4.60 3.26 -29.04
CA PRO A 31 -4.93 4.68 -29.11
C PRO A 31 -5.88 5.12 -28.00
N LEU A 32 -6.88 4.30 -27.67
CA LEU A 32 -7.85 4.60 -26.62
C LEU A 32 -7.19 4.53 -25.23
N LEU A 33 -6.35 3.51 -25.01
CA LEU A 33 -5.63 3.33 -23.74
C LEU A 33 -4.59 4.43 -23.53
N ALA A 34 -3.92 4.89 -24.58
CA ALA A 34 -2.93 5.96 -24.51
C ALA A 34 -3.54 7.30 -24.06
N ASP A 35 -4.82 7.54 -24.40
CA ASP A 35 -5.57 8.71 -23.94
C ASP A 35 -6.19 8.51 -22.55
N TRP A 36 -6.73 7.31 -22.27
CA TRP A 36 -7.47 7.06 -21.03
C TRP A 36 -6.57 6.78 -19.82
N VAL A 37 -5.51 5.97 -19.95
CA VAL A 37 -4.64 5.55 -18.83
C VAL A 37 -3.97 6.74 -18.12
N PRO A 38 -3.40 7.75 -18.82
CA PRO A 38 -2.77 8.89 -18.14
C PRO A 38 -3.72 9.74 -17.31
N ARG A 39 -5.02 9.72 -17.62
CA ARG A 39 -6.07 10.45 -16.88
C ARG A 39 -6.44 9.74 -15.57
N GLN A 40 -6.01 8.50 -15.38
CA GLN A 40 -6.34 7.74 -14.19
C GLN A 40 -5.50 8.16 -12.99
N ARG A 41 -6.13 8.22 -11.82
CA ARG A 41 -5.45 8.57 -10.57
C ARG A 41 -4.32 7.61 -10.22
N TRP A 42 -4.51 6.32 -10.50
CA TRP A 42 -3.61 5.21 -10.17
C TRP A 42 -2.43 5.08 -11.14
N PHE A 43 -2.40 5.88 -12.22
CA PHE A 43 -1.28 5.88 -13.14
C PHE A 43 -0.06 6.54 -12.50
N ALA A 44 1.03 5.78 -12.35
CA ALA A 44 2.26 6.27 -11.72
C ALA A 44 3.13 7.12 -12.66
N GLY A 45 2.91 7.00 -13.97
CA GLY A 45 3.73 7.63 -15.01
C GLY A 45 3.37 9.07 -15.36
N LYS A 46 2.68 9.83 -14.49
CA LYS A 46 2.18 11.18 -14.79
C LYS A 46 3.31 12.10 -15.26
N GLY A 47 2.99 12.96 -16.24
CA GLY A 47 3.95 13.89 -16.84
C GLY A 47 4.92 13.26 -17.85
N ARG A 48 4.83 11.95 -18.13
CA ARG A 48 5.57 11.29 -19.21
C ARG A 48 4.62 10.75 -20.28
N LEU A 49 4.93 10.99 -21.54
CA LEU A 49 4.15 10.49 -22.67
C LEU A 49 4.22 8.96 -22.74
N ILE A 50 3.07 8.30 -22.96
CA ILE A 50 3.01 6.88 -23.31
C ILE A 50 3.38 6.74 -24.79
N THR A 51 4.44 6.00 -25.08
CA THR A 51 4.94 5.78 -26.45
C THR A 51 4.41 4.47 -27.06
N GLY A 52 3.83 3.59 -26.24
CA GLY A 52 3.30 2.32 -26.69
C GLY A 52 2.86 1.42 -25.52
N PHE A 53 2.29 0.27 -25.88
CA PHE A 53 1.95 -0.79 -24.95
C PHE A 53 2.49 -2.12 -25.44
N THR A 54 2.89 -2.98 -24.51
CA THR A 54 3.13 -4.40 -24.77
C THR A 54 2.07 -5.20 -24.03
N LEU A 55 1.32 -6.06 -24.73
CA LEU A 55 0.37 -6.97 -24.12
C LEU A 55 1.14 -8.12 -23.49
N LEU A 56 0.97 -8.32 -22.18
CA LEU A 56 1.56 -9.44 -21.44
C LEU A 56 0.58 -10.60 -21.37
N SER A 57 -0.69 -10.32 -21.10
CA SER A 57 -1.76 -11.31 -21.19
C SER A 57 -3.11 -10.64 -21.44
N ALA A 58 -4.02 -11.41 -22.03
CA ALA A 58 -5.43 -11.08 -22.13
C ALA A 58 -6.23 -12.31 -21.71
N THR A 59 -7.25 -12.13 -20.90
CA THR A 59 -8.16 -13.20 -20.47
C THR A 59 -9.60 -12.73 -20.60
N GLU A 60 -10.36 -13.43 -21.44
CA GLU A 60 -11.79 -13.21 -21.60
C GLU A 60 -12.55 -13.91 -20.46
N LEU A 61 -13.03 -13.11 -19.50
CA LEU A 61 -13.82 -13.59 -18.36
C LEU A 61 -15.27 -13.84 -18.77
N LEU A 62 -15.79 -13.02 -19.68
CA LEU A 62 -17.09 -13.20 -20.31
C LEU A 62 -16.99 -12.93 -21.81
N PRO A 63 -17.76 -13.64 -22.66
CA PRO A 63 -17.73 -13.46 -24.11
C PRO A 63 -17.90 -12.00 -24.56
N CYS A 64 -16.93 -11.45 -25.30
CA CYS A 64 -16.92 -10.06 -25.76
C CYS A 64 -17.39 -9.88 -27.22
N THR A 65 -17.40 -10.96 -28.01
CA THR A 65 -17.76 -10.94 -29.44
C THR A 65 -19.09 -11.62 -29.77
N GLY A 66 -19.89 -12.01 -28.76
CA GLY A 66 -21.19 -12.64 -29.00
C GLY A 66 -22.24 -11.71 -29.61
N ASP A 67 -23.20 -12.27 -30.34
CA ASP A 67 -24.29 -11.52 -31.01
C ASP A 67 -25.34 -10.95 -30.03
N GLY A 68 -25.21 -11.25 -28.74
CA GLY A 68 -26.12 -10.78 -27.70
C GLY A 68 -25.86 -9.37 -27.19
N THR A 69 -26.79 -8.90 -26.34
CA THR A 69 -26.70 -7.63 -25.59
C THR A 69 -26.10 -7.78 -24.19
N ALA A 70 -25.60 -8.97 -23.84
CA ALA A 70 -24.88 -9.15 -22.59
C ALA A 70 -23.50 -8.45 -22.67
N PRO A 71 -23.04 -7.77 -21.61
CA PRO A 71 -21.70 -7.22 -21.60
C PRO A 71 -20.65 -8.33 -21.53
N GLY A 72 -19.60 -8.20 -22.32
CA GLY A 72 -18.36 -8.97 -22.18
C GLY A 72 -17.44 -8.37 -21.12
N LEU A 73 -16.50 -9.18 -20.64
CA LEU A 73 -15.51 -8.78 -19.64
C LEU A 73 -14.14 -9.32 -20.06
N LEU A 74 -13.20 -8.41 -20.26
CA LEU A 74 -11.85 -8.69 -20.71
C LEU A 74 -10.85 -8.16 -19.68
N GLN A 75 -10.04 -9.05 -19.11
CA GLN A 75 -8.91 -8.66 -18.27
C GLN A 75 -7.65 -8.58 -19.13
N LEU A 76 -6.88 -7.51 -19.00
CA LEU A 76 -5.62 -7.30 -19.68
C LEU A 76 -4.51 -7.01 -18.67
N LEU A 77 -3.34 -7.62 -18.88
CA LEU A 77 -2.07 -7.13 -18.35
C LEU A 77 -1.28 -6.46 -19.47
N VAL A 78 -1.04 -5.16 -19.34
CA VAL A 78 -0.31 -4.36 -20.33
C VAL A 78 0.87 -3.65 -19.69
N ARG A 79 1.99 -3.65 -20.38
CA ARG A 79 3.18 -2.88 -20.02
C ARG A 79 3.15 -1.57 -20.78
N ALA A 80 3.00 -0.45 -20.06
CA ALA A 80 3.01 0.88 -20.64
C ALA A 80 4.46 1.34 -20.84
N GLN A 81 4.83 1.57 -22.10
CA GLN A 81 6.12 2.14 -22.46
C GLN A 81 6.01 3.66 -22.38
N GLN A 82 6.98 4.30 -21.74
CA GLN A 82 7.02 5.74 -21.59
C GLN A 82 8.36 6.28 -22.08
N SER A 83 8.37 7.52 -22.55
CA SER A 83 9.61 8.19 -22.93
C SER A 83 10.62 8.15 -21.78
N ALA A 84 11.86 7.75 -22.09
CA ALA A 84 12.92 7.67 -21.08
C ALA A 84 13.17 9.07 -20.48
N PRO A 85 13.33 9.20 -19.15
CA PRO A 85 13.85 10.43 -18.59
C PRO A 85 15.30 10.65 -19.06
N PRO A 86 15.75 11.89 -19.26
CA PRO A 86 17.08 12.19 -19.80
C PRO A 86 18.28 11.72 -18.93
N SER A 87 18.05 11.12 -17.76
CA SER A 87 19.10 10.77 -16.80
C SER A 87 18.97 9.40 -16.11
N ARG A 88 18.13 8.47 -16.60
CA ARG A 88 18.11 7.08 -16.07
C ARG A 88 18.14 6.05 -17.19
N THR A 89 18.71 4.88 -16.86
CA THR A 89 18.61 3.66 -17.65
C THR A 89 17.15 3.37 -18.04
N PRO A 90 16.89 2.80 -19.22
CA PRO A 90 15.54 2.53 -19.69
C PRO A 90 14.85 1.56 -18.71
N SER A 91 13.89 2.05 -17.92
CA SER A 91 12.99 1.19 -17.16
C SER A 91 12.04 0.56 -18.18
N GLY A 92 11.94 -0.78 -18.20
CA GLY A 92 11.11 -1.55 -19.12
C GLY A 92 9.59 -1.37 -18.96
N GLY A 93 9.10 -0.14 -18.75
CA GLY A 93 7.68 0.20 -18.59
C GLY A 93 7.06 -0.31 -17.28
N ASP A 94 6.01 0.37 -16.82
CA ASP A 94 5.18 -0.10 -15.70
C ASP A 94 4.11 -1.06 -16.23
N CYS A 95 3.86 -2.15 -15.50
CA CYS A 95 2.78 -3.09 -15.82
C CYS A 95 1.48 -2.65 -15.15
N TYR A 96 0.38 -2.69 -15.90
CA TYR A 96 -0.95 -2.32 -15.45
C TYR A 96 -1.97 -3.41 -15.76
N GLN A 97 -2.89 -3.61 -14.81
CA GLN A 97 -4.07 -4.44 -14.98
C GLN A 97 -5.28 -3.59 -15.35
N LEU A 98 -5.95 -3.97 -16.44
CA LEU A 98 -7.16 -3.34 -16.92
C LEU A 98 -8.29 -4.38 -16.96
N LEU A 99 -9.43 -4.08 -16.35
CA LEU A 99 -10.67 -4.84 -16.55
C LEU A 99 -11.57 -4.00 -17.43
N LEU A 100 -11.83 -4.50 -18.64
CA LEU A 100 -12.55 -3.80 -19.69
C LEU A 100 -13.90 -4.46 -19.91
N GLY A 101 -14.96 -3.67 -19.80
CA GLY A 101 -16.28 -4.04 -20.23
C GLY A 101 -16.41 -3.83 -21.73
N VAL A 102 -17.06 -4.76 -22.42
CA VAL A 102 -17.28 -4.68 -23.86
C VAL A 102 -18.78 -4.80 -24.14
N HIS A 103 -19.36 -3.81 -24.80
CA HIS A 103 -20.79 -3.81 -25.09
C HIS A 103 -21.09 -3.09 -26.40
N PRO A 104 -22.05 -3.54 -27.24
CA PRO A 104 -22.40 -2.84 -28.48
C PRO A 104 -22.86 -1.39 -28.23
N ALA A 105 -23.80 -1.20 -27.30
CA ALA A 105 -24.31 0.11 -26.90
C ALA A 105 -24.54 0.17 -25.37
N PRO A 106 -23.51 0.49 -24.55
CA PRO A 106 -23.61 0.40 -23.11
C PRO A 106 -24.73 1.31 -22.57
N PRO A 107 -25.40 0.94 -21.46
CA PRO A 107 -26.42 1.78 -20.84
C PRO A 107 -25.91 3.20 -20.56
N PRO A 108 -26.76 4.25 -20.65
CA PRO A 108 -26.35 5.64 -20.46
C PRO A 108 -25.62 5.91 -19.14
N GLN A 109 -25.94 5.16 -18.08
CA GLN A 109 -25.32 5.28 -16.76
C GLN A 109 -23.82 4.93 -16.79
N LEU A 110 -23.37 4.14 -17.76
CA LEU A 110 -21.96 3.80 -17.94
C LEU A 110 -21.20 4.82 -18.81
N ALA A 111 -21.83 5.89 -19.28
CA ALA A 111 -21.16 6.93 -20.07
C ALA A 111 -19.85 7.46 -19.41
N PRO A 112 -19.79 7.69 -18.08
CA PRO A 112 -18.53 8.11 -17.43
C PRO A 112 -17.42 7.04 -17.45
N ALA A 113 -17.78 5.78 -17.64
CA ALA A 113 -16.84 4.66 -17.70
C ALA A 113 -16.29 4.44 -19.12
N VAL A 114 -16.90 5.04 -20.14
CA VAL A 114 -16.54 4.79 -21.54
C VAL A 114 -15.11 5.24 -21.82
N ILE A 115 -14.33 4.30 -22.34
CA ILE A 115 -12.96 4.52 -22.80
C ILE A 115 -12.99 4.89 -24.28
N GLY A 116 -13.80 4.21 -25.08
CA GLY A 116 -14.03 4.55 -26.48
C GLY A 116 -14.50 3.38 -27.34
N ARG A 117 -14.44 3.57 -28.67
CA ARG A 117 -14.79 2.54 -29.66
C ARG A 117 -13.55 2.21 -30.51
N PRO A 118 -13.09 0.94 -30.54
CA PRO A 118 -11.95 0.56 -31.35
C PRO A 118 -12.24 0.77 -32.85
N GLY A 119 -11.31 1.39 -33.57
CA GLY A 119 -11.43 1.65 -35.01
C GLY A 119 -11.31 0.40 -35.88
N GLY A 120 -10.80 -0.70 -35.32
CA GLY A 120 -10.56 -1.97 -36.01
C GLY A 120 -10.38 -3.12 -35.01
N GLY A 121 -9.75 -4.20 -35.46
CA GLY A 121 -9.50 -5.38 -34.63
C GLY A 121 -10.77 -6.13 -34.25
N PRO A 122 -10.66 -7.11 -33.34
CA PRO A 122 -11.75 -8.04 -33.04
C PRO A 122 -12.89 -7.42 -32.21
N LEU A 123 -12.69 -6.24 -31.64
CA LEU A 123 -13.71 -5.49 -30.89
C LEU A 123 -14.35 -4.37 -31.73
N ARG A 124 -14.15 -4.36 -33.05
CA ARG A 124 -14.75 -3.38 -33.97
C ARG A 124 -16.27 -3.36 -33.81
N GLY A 125 -16.84 -2.15 -33.75
CA GLY A 125 -18.27 -1.94 -33.58
C GLY A 125 -18.77 -2.13 -32.13
N ARG A 126 -17.87 -2.41 -31.18
CA ARG A 126 -18.17 -2.44 -29.75
C ARG A 126 -17.69 -1.14 -29.08
N THR A 127 -18.30 -0.83 -27.95
CA THR A 127 -17.85 0.21 -27.02
C THR A 127 -17.12 -0.47 -25.87
N VAL A 128 -15.93 0.04 -25.55
CA VAL A 128 -15.07 -0.42 -24.46
C VAL A 128 -15.12 0.60 -23.32
N TYR A 129 -15.25 0.11 -22.09
CA TYR A 129 -15.38 0.93 -20.88
C TYR A 129 -14.68 0.28 -19.69
N ASP A 130 -14.43 1.02 -18.61
CA ASP A 130 -13.89 0.45 -17.37
C ASP A 130 -14.93 -0.45 -16.70
N ALA A 131 -14.68 -1.76 -16.68
CA ALA A 131 -15.61 -2.74 -16.12
C ALA A 131 -15.86 -2.54 -14.63
N LEU A 132 -14.90 -1.93 -13.91
CA LEU A 132 -15.04 -1.71 -12.47
C LEU A 132 -16.06 -0.61 -12.14
N LEU A 133 -16.66 0.05 -13.14
CA LEU A 133 -17.79 0.98 -12.97
C LEU A 133 -19.13 0.36 -13.35
N ASP A 134 -19.15 -0.88 -13.84
CA ASP A 134 -20.36 -1.65 -14.12
C ASP A 134 -20.66 -2.61 -12.97
N SER A 135 -21.69 -2.28 -12.18
CA SER A 135 -22.17 -3.10 -11.05
C SER A 135 -22.51 -4.54 -11.43
N ARG A 136 -22.97 -4.80 -12.65
CA ARG A 136 -23.28 -6.16 -13.14
C ARG A 136 -21.99 -6.95 -13.35
N LEU A 137 -21.01 -6.36 -14.00
CA LEU A 137 -19.70 -7.00 -14.20
C LEU A 137 -18.96 -7.19 -12.87
N CYS A 138 -19.08 -6.24 -11.95
CA CYS A 138 -18.57 -6.37 -10.58
C CYS A 138 -19.20 -7.59 -9.87
N GLY A 139 -20.53 -7.74 -9.91
CA GLY A 139 -21.20 -8.91 -9.34
C GLY A 139 -20.71 -10.23 -9.96
N LEU A 140 -20.51 -10.28 -11.27
CA LEU A 140 -19.99 -11.47 -11.96
C LEU A 140 -18.53 -11.78 -11.59
N LEU A 141 -17.72 -10.76 -11.27
CA LEU A 141 -16.36 -10.95 -10.77
C LEU A 141 -16.35 -11.63 -9.39
N LEU A 142 -17.29 -11.28 -8.49
CA LEU A 142 -17.49 -11.99 -7.23
C LEU A 142 -17.85 -13.45 -7.49
N GLU A 143 -18.82 -13.71 -8.38
CA GLU A 143 -19.21 -15.08 -8.74
C GLU A 143 -18.03 -15.90 -9.28
N ARG A 144 -17.13 -15.26 -10.03
CA ARG A 144 -15.89 -15.91 -10.47
C ARG A 144 -14.97 -16.21 -9.29
N LEU A 145 -14.79 -15.31 -8.33
CA LEU A 145 -13.94 -15.51 -7.14
C LEU A 145 -14.44 -16.61 -6.21
N ARG A 146 -15.75 -16.90 -6.21
CA ARG A 146 -16.35 -17.97 -5.39
C ARG A 146 -15.89 -19.38 -5.80
N VAL A 147 -15.48 -19.55 -7.05
CA VAL A 147 -15.14 -20.85 -7.64
C VAL A 147 -13.63 -20.93 -7.90
N PRO A 148 -12.84 -21.65 -7.09
CA PRO A 148 -11.42 -21.83 -7.38
C PRO A 148 -11.19 -22.49 -8.74
N GLY A 149 -10.10 -22.14 -9.42
CA GLY A 149 -9.71 -22.76 -10.69
C GLY A 149 -9.05 -21.80 -11.66
N ARG A 150 -8.64 -22.32 -12.81
CA ARG A 150 -7.99 -21.54 -13.86
C ARG A 150 -8.99 -21.06 -14.91
N LEU A 151 -8.73 -19.88 -15.46
CA LEU A 151 -9.41 -19.37 -16.65
C LEU A 151 -8.39 -18.58 -17.46
N GLY A 152 -7.99 -19.12 -18.62
CA GLY A 152 -6.87 -18.57 -19.39
C GLY A 152 -5.60 -18.46 -18.55
N ALA A 153 -4.99 -17.27 -18.52
CA ALA A 153 -3.78 -16.99 -17.74
C ALA A 153 -4.04 -16.71 -16.26
N LEU A 154 -5.32 -16.63 -15.85
CA LEU A 154 -5.72 -16.31 -14.48
C LEU A 154 -5.95 -17.57 -13.66
N ARG A 155 -5.52 -17.52 -12.40
CA ARG A 155 -5.85 -18.50 -11.36
C ARG A 155 -6.65 -17.81 -10.28
N PHE A 156 -7.80 -18.40 -9.94
CA PHE A 156 -8.68 -17.95 -8.87
C PHE A 156 -8.52 -18.89 -7.69
N CYS A 157 -8.30 -18.31 -6.52
CA CYS A 157 -8.03 -19.01 -5.27
C CYS A 157 -9.01 -18.52 -4.20
N ARG A 158 -9.32 -19.40 -3.25
CA ARG A 158 -10.21 -19.13 -2.13
C ARG A 158 -9.65 -19.81 -0.89
N GLU A 159 -9.79 -19.16 0.26
CA GLU A 159 -9.52 -19.87 1.51
C GLU A 159 -10.52 -21.03 1.69
N PRO A 160 -10.09 -22.19 2.20
CA PRO A 160 -10.94 -23.37 2.32
C PRO A 160 -12.23 -23.10 3.10
N ASP A 161 -12.11 -22.37 4.21
CA ASP A 161 -13.20 -22.10 5.16
C ASP A 161 -13.95 -20.79 4.87
N ALA A 162 -13.59 -20.07 3.80
CA ALA A 162 -14.26 -18.82 3.46
C ALA A 162 -15.64 -19.09 2.82
N ASP A 163 -16.70 -18.68 3.51
CA ASP A 163 -18.05 -18.60 2.95
C ASP A 163 -18.26 -17.26 2.25
N ILE A 164 -18.46 -17.31 0.93
CA ILE A 164 -18.71 -16.13 0.09
C ILE A 164 -20.11 -16.29 -0.52
N PRO A 165 -21.12 -15.54 -0.01
CA PRO A 165 -22.49 -15.60 -0.51
C PRO A 165 -22.57 -15.22 -1.99
N SER A 166 -23.50 -15.86 -2.71
CA SER A 166 -23.83 -15.48 -4.09
C SER A 166 -24.69 -14.22 -4.12
N GLY A 167 -24.67 -13.50 -5.23
CA GLY A 167 -25.65 -12.45 -5.53
C GLY A 167 -25.47 -11.16 -4.73
N LEU A 168 -24.34 -10.98 -4.05
CA LEU A 168 -24.02 -9.72 -3.39
C LEU A 168 -23.76 -8.63 -4.45
N PRO A 169 -24.48 -7.49 -4.40
CA PRO A 169 -24.30 -6.44 -5.39
C PRO A 169 -22.93 -5.77 -5.22
N GLY A 170 -22.21 -5.60 -6.33
CA GLY A 170 -20.91 -4.92 -6.35
C GLY A 170 -21.06 -3.40 -6.48
N ARG A 171 -20.51 -2.66 -5.52
CA ARG A 171 -20.48 -1.19 -5.50
C ARG A 171 -19.03 -0.69 -5.51
N PRO A 172 -18.59 0.00 -6.58
CA PRO A 172 -17.25 0.57 -6.65
C PRO A 172 -17.03 1.68 -5.60
N ILE A 173 -15.82 1.77 -5.04
CA ILE A 173 -15.42 2.83 -4.12
C ILE A 173 -14.54 3.86 -4.85
N ALA A 174 -15.00 5.11 -4.86
CA ALA A 174 -14.31 6.20 -5.54
C ALA A 174 -13.17 6.84 -4.72
N VAL A 175 -12.72 6.29 -3.59
CA VAL A 175 -11.87 7.00 -2.60
C VAL A 175 -10.37 6.60 -2.62
N GLU A 176 -9.99 5.46 -3.20
CA GLU A 176 -8.61 4.94 -3.07
C GLU A 176 -7.56 5.59 -3.99
N GLN A 177 -6.28 5.62 -3.61
CA GLN A 177 -5.26 6.35 -4.38
C GLN A 177 -4.55 5.52 -5.47
N SER A 178 -4.16 4.28 -5.17
CA SER A 178 -3.34 3.43 -6.06
C SER A 178 -4.14 2.33 -6.76
N ASN A 179 -5.31 1.95 -6.22
CA ASN A 179 -6.07 0.79 -6.65
C ASN A 179 -7.55 1.12 -6.90
N SER A 180 -8.30 0.09 -7.25
CA SER A 180 -9.76 0.16 -7.38
C SER A 180 -10.39 -0.89 -6.49
N SER A 181 -11.34 -0.48 -5.64
CA SER A 181 -12.06 -1.40 -4.77
C SER A 181 -13.54 -1.46 -5.06
N ILE A 182 -14.11 -2.63 -4.81
CA ILE A 182 -15.54 -2.93 -4.93
C ILE A 182 -16.00 -3.50 -3.60
N VAL A 183 -17.04 -2.90 -3.00
CA VAL A 183 -17.73 -3.49 -1.85
C VAL A 183 -18.86 -4.38 -2.35
N TYR A 184 -18.99 -5.57 -1.79
CA TYR A 184 -20.07 -6.51 -2.07
C TYR A 184 -21.01 -6.60 -0.88
N GLY A 185 -22.22 -6.04 -1.05
CA GLY A 185 -23.16 -5.85 0.06
C GLY A 185 -22.51 -5.05 1.20
N ASP A 186 -22.53 -5.61 2.41
CA ASP A 186 -21.82 -5.09 3.58
C ASP A 186 -20.83 -6.13 4.15
N SER A 187 -20.45 -7.14 3.35
CA SER A 187 -19.72 -8.32 3.82
C SER A 187 -18.29 -8.41 3.32
N PHE A 188 -18.03 -8.00 2.08
CA PHE A 188 -16.70 -8.12 1.47
C PHE A 188 -16.29 -6.87 0.72
N ILE A 189 -14.98 -6.67 0.64
CA ILE A 189 -14.34 -5.68 -0.22
C ILE A 189 -13.29 -6.39 -1.07
N LEU A 190 -13.37 -6.21 -2.39
CA LEU A 190 -12.37 -6.64 -3.34
C LEU A 190 -11.50 -5.47 -3.72
N LYS A 191 -10.21 -5.59 -3.45
CA LYS A 191 -9.18 -4.68 -3.93
C LYS A 191 -8.58 -5.23 -5.20
N VAL A 192 -8.72 -4.48 -6.29
CA VAL A 192 -8.15 -4.81 -7.61
C VAL A 192 -6.89 -3.96 -7.82
N PHE A 193 -5.74 -4.64 -7.88
CA PHE A 193 -4.46 -3.95 -8.06
C PHE A 193 -4.36 -3.41 -9.48
N ARG A 194 -4.03 -2.12 -9.62
CA ARG A 194 -3.95 -1.47 -10.94
C ARG A 194 -2.54 -1.47 -11.50
N ARG A 195 -1.54 -1.13 -10.69
CA ARG A 195 -0.12 -1.26 -11.05
C ARG A 195 0.39 -2.59 -10.50
N ILE A 196 0.95 -3.42 -11.39
CA ILE A 196 1.32 -4.79 -11.08
C ILE A 196 2.85 -4.92 -11.04
N GLU A 197 3.36 -5.50 -9.96
CA GLU A 197 4.75 -5.92 -9.82
C GLU A 197 4.78 -7.45 -9.69
N PRO A 198 5.72 -8.15 -10.35
CA PRO A 198 5.79 -9.61 -10.28
C PRO A 198 5.99 -10.13 -8.86
N GLY A 199 5.21 -11.14 -8.47
CA GLY A 199 5.28 -11.81 -7.17
C GLY A 199 4.05 -11.62 -6.28
N ILE A 200 4.12 -12.19 -5.08
CA ILE A 200 3.00 -12.15 -4.12
C ILE A 200 2.88 -10.74 -3.51
N ASN A 201 1.69 -10.16 -3.56
CA ASN A 201 1.42 -8.86 -2.96
C ASN A 201 1.37 -8.97 -1.41
N PRO A 202 1.99 -8.05 -0.65
CA PRO A 202 1.99 -8.09 0.82
C PRO A 202 0.60 -7.99 1.45
N ASP A 203 -0.36 -7.35 0.76
CA ASP A 203 -1.76 -7.24 1.16
C ASP A 203 -2.54 -8.57 1.00
N LEU A 204 -1.91 -9.58 0.41
CA LEU A 204 -2.32 -10.98 0.47
C LEU A 204 -1.47 -11.76 1.47
N GLU A 205 -0.14 -11.66 1.35
CA GLU A 205 0.83 -12.46 2.12
C GLU A 205 0.68 -12.26 3.64
N LEU A 206 0.63 -11.00 4.10
CA LEU A 206 0.64 -10.68 5.52
C LEU A 206 -0.70 -10.98 6.21
N PRO A 207 -1.87 -10.59 5.65
CA PRO A 207 -3.15 -10.96 6.24
C PRO A 207 -3.39 -12.47 6.31
N ARG A 208 -2.88 -13.27 5.35
CA ARG A 208 -2.94 -14.73 5.41
C ARG A 208 -2.09 -15.29 6.55
N ALA A 209 -0.83 -14.87 6.66
CA ALA A 209 0.03 -15.29 7.76
C ALA A 209 -0.55 -14.90 9.14
N LEU A 210 -1.16 -13.72 9.24
CA LEU A 210 -1.85 -13.27 10.45
C LEU A 210 -3.09 -14.11 10.78
N ALA A 211 -3.83 -14.56 9.77
CA ALA A 211 -4.95 -15.48 9.95
C ALA A 211 -4.48 -16.84 10.49
N ASP A 212 -3.36 -17.37 9.98
CA ASP A 212 -2.73 -18.59 10.49
C ASP A 212 -2.31 -18.44 11.97
N ALA A 213 -1.85 -17.25 12.35
CA ALA A 213 -1.56 -16.88 13.74
C ALA A 213 -2.81 -16.66 14.61
N LYS A 214 -4.01 -16.71 14.03
CA LYS A 214 -5.30 -16.34 14.66
C LYS A 214 -5.32 -14.91 15.20
N CYS A 215 -4.61 -13.98 14.55
CA CYS A 215 -4.61 -12.58 14.92
C CYS A 215 -5.92 -11.90 14.48
N ALA A 216 -6.80 -11.59 15.42
CA ALA A 216 -8.10 -10.97 15.14
C ALA A 216 -8.04 -9.47 14.75
N ARG A 217 -6.83 -8.89 14.68
CA ARG A 217 -6.62 -7.46 14.35
C ARG A 217 -6.62 -7.18 12.86
N VAL A 218 -6.56 -8.21 12.01
CA VAL A 218 -6.53 -8.06 10.56
C VAL A 218 -7.55 -9.00 9.94
N PRO A 219 -8.45 -8.52 9.06
CA PRO A 219 -9.38 -9.38 8.36
C PRO A 219 -8.66 -10.43 7.49
N ALA A 220 -8.95 -11.71 7.71
CA ALA A 220 -8.40 -12.78 6.90
C ALA A 220 -8.95 -12.70 5.46
N PRO A 221 -8.11 -12.74 4.41
CA PRO A 221 -8.59 -12.77 3.03
C PRO A 221 -9.50 -13.95 2.76
N ALA A 222 -10.55 -13.76 1.97
CA ALA A 222 -11.51 -14.80 1.61
C ALA A 222 -11.18 -15.44 0.25
N ALA A 223 -10.76 -14.64 -0.71
CA ALA A 223 -10.40 -15.10 -2.06
C ALA A 223 -9.39 -14.14 -2.71
N TRP A 224 -8.73 -14.59 -3.77
CA TRP A 224 -7.86 -13.75 -4.58
C TRP A 224 -7.76 -14.32 -5.98
N PHE A 225 -7.21 -13.51 -6.89
CA PHE A 225 -6.85 -13.98 -8.22
C PHE A 225 -5.46 -13.47 -8.59
N GLU A 226 -4.77 -14.28 -9.38
CA GLU A 226 -3.36 -14.10 -9.72
C GLU A 226 -3.12 -14.50 -11.18
N SER A 227 -2.11 -13.91 -11.82
CA SER A 227 -1.58 -14.48 -13.05
C SER A 227 -0.54 -15.55 -12.73
N ALA A 228 -0.44 -16.55 -13.60
CA ALA A 228 0.66 -17.49 -13.55
C ALA A 228 2.01 -16.78 -13.59
N ALA A 229 3.03 -17.42 -13.01
CA ALA A 229 4.40 -16.96 -13.10
C ALA A 229 4.86 -16.93 -14.56
N ALA A 230 5.81 -16.04 -14.87
CA ALA A 230 6.41 -15.96 -16.21
C ALA A 230 7.28 -17.19 -16.51
N ASP A 231 7.91 -17.75 -15.48
CA ASP A 231 8.79 -18.92 -15.52
C ASP A 231 8.23 -20.03 -14.62
N GLU A 232 8.58 -21.30 -14.89
CA GLU A 232 8.06 -22.46 -14.14
C GLU A 232 8.39 -22.41 -12.63
N ASP A 233 9.52 -21.77 -12.27
CA ASP A 233 9.98 -21.59 -10.89
C ASP A 233 9.59 -20.23 -10.27
N GLY A 234 8.89 -19.38 -11.03
CA GLY A 234 8.54 -18.03 -10.57
C GLY A 234 7.37 -18.01 -9.58
N GLU A 235 7.29 -16.98 -8.76
CA GLU A 235 6.11 -16.76 -7.91
C GLU A 235 4.92 -16.23 -8.75
N PRO A 236 3.68 -16.65 -8.44
CA PRO A 236 2.50 -16.07 -9.06
C PRO A 236 2.40 -14.59 -8.74
N THR A 237 1.77 -13.83 -9.64
CA THR A 237 1.60 -12.39 -9.45
C THR A 237 0.19 -12.09 -9.00
N THR A 238 0.04 -11.56 -7.78
CA THR A 238 -1.29 -11.25 -7.23
C THR A 238 -1.91 -10.06 -7.97
N LEU A 239 -3.17 -10.23 -8.41
CA LEU A 239 -3.90 -9.24 -9.21
C LEU A 239 -5.07 -8.60 -8.47
N GLY A 240 -5.61 -9.27 -7.46
CA GLY A 240 -6.59 -8.67 -6.55
C GLY A 240 -6.96 -9.60 -5.41
N VAL A 241 -7.43 -9.03 -4.31
CA VAL A 241 -7.70 -9.72 -3.05
C VAL A 241 -9.07 -9.32 -2.53
N LEU A 242 -9.89 -10.32 -2.22
CA LEU A 242 -11.19 -10.19 -1.57
C LEU A 242 -10.99 -10.42 -0.07
N GLN A 243 -11.39 -9.44 0.74
CA GLN A 243 -11.30 -9.47 2.19
C GLN A 243 -12.66 -9.15 2.82
N PRO A 244 -12.91 -9.57 4.06
CA PRO A 244 -14.08 -9.12 4.81
C PRO A 244 -14.12 -7.60 4.87
N PHE A 245 -15.27 -7.03 4.56
CA PHE A 245 -15.55 -5.62 4.80
C PHE A 245 -15.92 -5.45 6.29
N LEU A 246 -15.47 -4.37 6.91
CA LEU A 246 -15.76 -4.07 8.31
C LEU A 246 -16.85 -2.97 8.39
N PRO A 247 -18.14 -3.32 8.22
CA PRO A 247 -19.22 -2.34 8.24
C PRO A 247 -19.29 -1.64 9.60
N GLY A 248 -19.76 -0.39 9.60
CA GLY A 248 -19.90 0.40 10.83
C GLY A 248 -18.57 0.81 11.48
N SER A 249 -17.42 0.46 10.91
CA SER A 249 -16.12 0.86 11.46
C SER A 249 -15.80 2.31 11.11
N ALA A 250 -15.22 3.02 12.08
CA ALA A 250 -14.76 4.38 11.91
C ALA A 250 -13.27 4.40 11.51
N ASP A 251 -12.95 5.23 10.53
CA ASP A 251 -11.57 5.50 10.09
C ASP A 251 -10.77 6.20 11.19
N GLY A 252 -9.58 5.68 11.52
CA GLY A 252 -8.76 6.16 12.62
C GLY A 252 -8.31 7.61 12.45
N TRP A 253 -8.07 8.04 11.22
CA TRP A 253 -7.72 9.43 10.92
C TRP A 253 -8.90 10.36 11.18
N LYS A 254 -10.10 10.02 10.70
CA LYS A 254 -11.34 10.77 11.00
C LYS A 254 -11.64 10.81 12.49
N LEU A 255 -11.45 9.70 13.22
CA LEU A 255 -11.61 9.67 14.67
C LEU A 255 -10.68 10.65 15.38
N ALA A 256 -9.40 10.70 14.99
CA ALA A 256 -8.44 11.64 15.55
C ALA A 256 -8.82 13.10 15.24
N LEU A 257 -9.21 13.40 13.99
CA LEU A 257 -9.65 14.74 13.60
C LEU A 257 -10.92 15.18 14.34
N ASN A 258 -11.89 14.28 14.53
CA ASN A 258 -13.10 14.56 15.29
C ASN A 258 -12.77 14.86 16.75
N ALA A 259 -11.89 14.07 17.38
CA ALA A 259 -11.44 14.32 18.75
C ALA A 259 -10.76 15.69 18.88
N LEU A 260 -9.89 16.05 17.93
CA LEU A 260 -9.25 17.37 17.88
C LEU A 260 -10.26 18.51 17.70
N ALA A 261 -11.27 18.33 16.85
CA ALA A 261 -12.29 19.34 16.57
C ALA A 261 -13.09 19.74 17.82
N VAL A 262 -13.38 18.78 18.70
CA VAL A 262 -14.12 19.01 19.96
C VAL A 262 -13.22 19.10 21.19
N ARG A 263 -11.90 19.19 20.98
CA ARG A 263 -10.88 19.19 22.04
C ARG A 263 -10.99 18.04 23.05
N ALA A 264 -11.34 16.85 22.56
CA ALA A 264 -11.46 15.64 23.38
C ALA A 264 -10.11 14.92 23.57
N ASP A 265 -10.02 14.18 24.68
CA ASP A 265 -8.90 13.28 24.93
C ASP A 265 -8.93 12.06 23.99
N PHE A 266 -7.76 11.64 23.51
CA PHE A 266 -7.62 10.48 22.62
C PHE A 266 -6.63 9.43 23.17
N THR A 267 -6.12 9.62 24.40
CA THR A 267 -5.05 8.79 24.94
C THR A 267 -5.47 7.34 25.12
N GLY A 268 -6.69 7.09 25.60
CA GLY A 268 -7.24 5.73 25.73
C GLY A 268 -7.35 5.01 24.39
N SER A 269 -7.84 5.72 23.36
CA SER A 269 -7.94 5.19 21.99
C SER A 269 -6.57 4.86 21.40
N ALA A 270 -5.59 5.74 21.62
CA ALA A 270 -4.22 5.58 21.13
C ALA A 270 -3.46 4.46 21.84
N ARG A 271 -3.64 4.29 23.16
CA ARG A 271 -3.10 3.16 23.92
C ARG A 271 -3.65 1.83 23.42
N ALA A 272 -4.96 1.75 23.20
CA ALA A 272 -5.59 0.56 22.61
C ALA A 272 -5.09 0.27 21.19
N LEU A 273 -4.80 1.31 20.39
CA LEU A 273 -4.21 1.16 19.07
C LEU A 273 -2.77 0.64 19.15
N GLY A 274 -1.95 1.16 20.08
CA GLY A 274 -0.61 0.65 20.34
C GLY A 274 -0.60 -0.83 20.70
N HIS A 275 -1.54 -1.26 21.55
CA HIS A 275 -1.74 -2.66 21.90
C HIS A 275 -2.08 -3.51 20.66
N ALA A 276 -3.01 -3.06 19.82
CA ALA A 276 -3.37 -3.76 18.58
C ALA A 276 -2.19 -3.87 17.59
N THR A 277 -1.37 -2.82 17.46
CA THR A 277 -0.18 -2.86 16.60
C THR A 277 0.86 -3.86 17.11
N ALA A 278 1.09 -3.94 18.42
CA ALA A 278 2.00 -4.91 19.01
C ALA A 278 1.51 -6.35 18.81
N GLU A 279 0.21 -6.63 18.95
CA GLU A 279 -0.36 -7.95 18.65
C GLU A 279 -0.11 -8.38 17.20
N VAL A 280 -0.29 -7.46 16.24
CA VAL A 280 0.01 -7.71 14.82
C VAL A 280 1.49 -8.00 14.62
N HIS A 281 2.38 -7.20 15.21
CA HIS A 281 3.82 -7.42 15.08
C HIS A 281 4.28 -8.73 15.71
N THR A 282 3.77 -9.08 16.89
CA THR A 282 4.07 -10.37 17.54
C THR A 282 3.60 -11.53 16.68
N ALA A 283 2.39 -11.47 16.15
CA ALA A 283 1.85 -12.51 15.27
C ALA A 283 2.69 -12.66 13.99
N LEU A 284 3.06 -11.55 13.32
CA LEU A 284 3.93 -11.58 12.14
C LEU A 284 5.29 -12.23 12.44
N ALA A 285 5.91 -11.89 13.58
CA ALA A 285 7.19 -12.45 13.99
C ALA A 285 7.12 -13.95 14.32
N GLN A 286 5.96 -14.43 14.78
CA GLN A 286 5.73 -15.85 15.07
C GLN A 286 5.53 -16.67 13.80
N THR A 287 4.88 -16.10 12.77
CA THR A 287 4.51 -16.84 11.55
C THR A 287 5.48 -16.70 10.40
N LEU A 288 6.27 -15.62 10.35
CA LEU A 288 7.14 -15.31 9.22
C LEU A 288 8.60 -15.22 9.67
N PRO A 289 9.57 -15.50 8.77
CA PRO A 289 10.98 -15.45 9.12
C PRO A 289 11.40 -14.09 9.69
N THR A 290 12.07 -14.12 10.84
CA THR A 290 12.74 -12.97 11.45
C THR A 290 14.25 -13.00 11.16
N THR A 291 14.88 -11.84 11.22
CA THR A 291 16.34 -11.71 11.11
C THR A 291 16.87 -10.77 12.18
N GLU A 292 18.18 -10.78 12.40
CA GLU A 292 18.85 -9.83 13.27
C GLU A 292 19.61 -8.80 12.45
N LEU A 293 19.34 -7.53 12.71
CA LEU A 293 20.13 -6.42 12.21
C LEU A 293 21.35 -6.26 13.10
N ARG A 294 22.50 -6.63 12.56
CA ARG A 294 23.81 -6.43 13.19
C ARG A 294 24.51 -5.24 12.53
N ARG A 295 25.72 -4.95 13.01
CA ARG A 295 26.54 -3.83 12.54
C ARG A 295 26.54 -3.62 11.01
N PRO A 296 26.86 -4.62 10.16
CA PRO A 296 26.93 -4.38 8.72
C PRO A 296 25.58 -3.96 8.13
N GLN A 297 24.48 -4.55 8.60
CA GLN A 297 23.14 -4.18 8.16
C GLN A 297 22.75 -2.77 8.62
N LEU A 298 23.06 -2.41 9.86
CA LEU A 298 22.76 -1.08 10.41
C LEU A 298 23.55 0.03 9.69
N GLU A 299 24.82 -0.22 9.38
CA GLU A 299 25.66 0.70 8.58
C GLU A 299 25.06 0.93 7.18
N VAL A 300 24.61 -0.13 6.50
CA VAL A 300 23.95 -0.03 5.18
C VAL A 300 22.65 0.78 5.27
N ILE A 301 21.82 0.52 6.29
CA ILE A 301 20.56 1.25 6.49
C ILE A 301 20.85 2.74 6.74
N ALA A 302 21.80 3.06 7.62
CA ALA A 302 22.20 4.44 7.92
C ALA A 302 22.75 5.18 6.69
N ALA A 303 23.55 4.49 5.87
CA ALA A 303 24.06 5.04 4.62
C ALA A 303 22.92 5.37 3.62
N GLN A 304 21.95 4.47 3.47
CA GLN A 304 20.77 4.70 2.61
C GLN A 304 19.90 5.85 3.11
N MET A 305 19.68 5.97 4.42
CA MET A 305 18.97 7.11 5.02
C MET A 305 19.71 8.43 4.77
N THR A 306 21.04 8.42 4.91
CA THR A 306 21.90 9.59 4.63
C THR A 306 21.83 10.01 3.16
N GLU A 307 21.83 9.05 2.23
CA GLU A 307 21.67 9.32 0.81
C GLU A 307 20.30 9.94 0.49
N ARG A 308 19.22 9.38 1.05
CA ARG A 308 17.86 9.93 0.90
C ARG A 308 17.76 11.36 1.45
N LEU A 309 18.36 11.63 2.61
CA LEU A 309 18.45 12.98 3.17
C LEU A 309 19.20 13.93 2.24
N ALA A 310 20.36 13.52 1.71
CA ALA A 310 21.14 14.35 0.79
C ALA A 310 20.38 14.64 -0.51
N ALA A 311 19.73 13.62 -1.09
CA ALA A 311 18.90 13.77 -2.29
C ALA A 311 17.70 14.68 -2.05
N THR A 312 17.01 14.52 -0.92
CA THR A 312 15.85 15.35 -0.56
C THR A 312 16.26 16.80 -0.31
N ALA A 313 17.38 17.04 0.38
CA ALA A 313 17.86 18.40 0.64
C ALA A 313 18.27 19.13 -0.66
N ARG A 314 18.73 18.40 -1.69
CA ARG A 314 18.95 18.98 -3.03
C ARG A 314 17.62 19.34 -3.72
N ALA A 315 16.62 18.48 -3.61
CA ALA A 315 15.32 18.68 -4.25
C ALA A 315 14.44 19.73 -3.54
N VAL A 316 14.58 19.87 -2.22
CA VAL A 316 13.77 20.76 -1.37
C VAL A 316 14.72 21.62 -0.52
N PRO A 317 15.18 22.78 -1.05
CA PRO A 317 16.26 23.57 -0.44
C PRO A 317 16.03 24.02 1.01
N VAL A 318 14.77 24.18 1.44
CA VAL A 318 14.43 24.55 2.84
C VAL A 318 14.90 23.52 3.87
N LEU A 319 15.19 22.28 3.45
CA LEU A 319 15.74 21.22 4.31
C LEU A 319 17.26 21.38 4.54
N GLN A 320 17.99 22.08 3.66
CA GLN A 320 19.46 22.16 3.71
C GLN A 320 20.03 22.61 5.07
N PRO A 321 19.49 23.65 5.74
CA PRO A 321 20.04 24.10 7.02
C PRO A 321 20.03 23.02 8.12
N TYR A 322 19.13 22.03 8.00
CA TYR A 322 18.96 20.97 8.99
C TYR A 322 19.77 19.71 8.66
N ARG A 323 20.27 19.57 7.42
CA ARG A 323 20.89 18.34 6.91
C ARG A 323 21.98 17.79 7.83
N ALA A 324 22.92 18.62 8.28
CA ALA A 324 24.01 18.17 9.14
C ALA A 324 23.50 17.64 10.49
N ARG A 325 22.55 18.35 11.11
CA ARG A 325 21.95 17.96 12.39
C ARG A 325 21.10 16.69 12.28
N LEU A 326 20.35 16.52 11.18
CA LEU A 326 19.58 15.30 10.94
C LEU A 326 20.48 14.08 10.69
N ARG A 327 21.61 14.26 9.99
CA ARG A 327 22.57 13.16 9.73
C ARG A 327 23.04 12.50 11.04
N THR A 328 23.16 13.26 12.13
CA THR A 328 23.55 12.71 13.44
C THR A 328 22.64 11.58 13.93
N ALA A 329 21.38 11.52 13.50
CA ALA A 329 20.49 10.41 13.84
C ALA A 329 20.91 9.11 13.16
N PHE A 330 21.38 9.19 11.92
CA PHE A 330 21.85 8.03 11.14
C PHE A 330 23.27 7.64 11.56
N ASP A 331 24.13 8.62 11.85
CA ASP A 331 25.46 8.38 12.41
C ASP A 331 25.35 7.63 13.76
N ALA A 332 24.39 8.01 14.63
CA ALA A 332 24.11 7.30 15.88
C ALA A 332 23.59 5.87 15.65
N LEU A 333 22.72 5.65 14.65
CA LEU A 333 22.24 4.31 14.28
C LEU A 333 23.40 3.39 13.86
N ALA A 334 24.33 3.90 13.06
CA ALA A 334 25.53 3.14 12.67
C ALA A 334 26.42 2.83 13.89
N ALA A 335 26.58 3.81 14.79
CA ALA A 335 27.39 3.65 16.00
C ALA A 335 26.86 2.59 16.97
N VAL A 336 25.54 2.47 17.13
CA VAL A 336 24.91 1.42 17.98
C VAL A 336 25.34 0.01 17.55
N GLY A 337 25.56 -0.21 16.26
CA GLY A 337 26.08 -1.48 15.76
C GLY A 337 27.51 -1.79 16.23
N HIS A 338 28.32 -0.77 16.56
CA HIS A 338 29.68 -0.96 17.07
C HIS A 338 29.71 -1.46 18.51
N ASP A 339 28.67 -1.20 19.30
CA ASP A 339 28.56 -1.63 20.69
C ASP A 339 28.14 -3.12 20.84
N GLY A 340 28.06 -3.86 19.73
CA GLY A 340 27.61 -5.26 19.72
C GLY A 340 26.10 -5.45 19.87
N ARG A 341 25.32 -4.36 19.94
CA ARG A 341 23.86 -4.40 19.98
C ARG A 341 23.29 -4.88 18.63
N SER A 342 22.36 -5.83 18.68
CA SER A 342 21.57 -6.28 17.54
C SER A 342 20.09 -5.95 17.74
N TRP A 343 19.36 -5.80 16.63
CA TRP A 343 17.93 -5.53 16.66
C TRP A 343 17.16 -6.57 15.86
N ALA A 344 16.05 -7.06 16.40
CA ALA A 344 15.15 -7.93 15.67
C ALA A 344 14.52 -7.17 14.48
N ALA A 345 14.47 -7.83 13.34
CA ALA A 345 13.75 -7.39 12.15
C ALA A 345 12.81 -8.51 11.69
N GLN A 346 11.64 -8.10 11.23
CA GLN A 346 10.52 -8.97 10.92
C GLN A 346 9.72 -8.37 9.75
N ARG A 347 8.74 -9.10 9.25
CA ARG A 347 7.72 -8.48 8.40
C ARG A 347 6.90 -7.49 9.24
N ILE A 348 6.60 -6.35 8.63
CA ILE A 348 5.88 -5.22 9.23
C ILE A 348 4.82 -4.75 8.22
N HIS A 349 3.93 -3.85 8.62
CA HIS A 349 2.98 -3.22 7.72
C HIS A 349 3.69 -2.32 6.69
N GLY A 350 4.72 -1.57 7.11
CA GLY A 350 5.63 -0.85 6.23
C GLY A 350 5.11 0.48 5.68
N ASP A 351 3.86 0.85 5.96
CA ASP A 351 3.28 2.20 5.74
C ASP A 351 2.16 2.51 6.75
N LEU A 352 2.37 2.11 8.01
CA LEU A 352 1.35 2.26 9.04
C LEU A 352 1.07 3.74 9.38
N HIS A 353 -0.20 4.14 9.30
CA HIS A 353 -0.69 5.45 9.74
C HIS A 353 -2.16 5.38 10.14
N LEU A 354 -2.73 6.44 10.74
CA LEU A 354 -4.12 6.43 11.22
C LEU A 354 -5.17 6.09 10.16
N GLY A 355 -4.96 6.52 8.91
CA GLY A 355 -5.82 6.15 7.78
C GLY A 355 -5.80 4.66 7.39
N GLN A 356 -4.84 3.86 7.91
CA GLN A 356 -4.79 2.41 7.74
C GLN A 356 -5.30 1.65 8.97
N THR A 357 -6.11 2.34 9.77
CA THR A 357 -6.70 1.76 10.99
C THR A 357 -8.20 2.00 10.98
N LEU A 358 -8.93 0.96 11.36
CA LEU A 358 -10.38 1.00 11.50
C LEU A 358 -10.74 0.63 12.94
N ARG A 359 -11.73 1.32 13.50
CA ARG A 359 -12.26 1.01 14.83
C ARG A 359 -13.71 0.57 14.71
N SER A 360 -14.00 -0.66 15.15
CA SER A 360 -15.36 -1.17 15.22
C SER A 360 -16.20 -0.33 16.19
N ALA A 361 -17.42 0.03 15.80
CA ALA A 361 -18.35 0.76 16.65
C ALA A 361 -18.86 -0.09 17.83
N ASP A 362 -19.15 -1.36 17.59
CA ASP A 362 -19.78 -2.25 18.58
C ASP A 362 -18.81 -2.65 19.69
N GLU A 363 -17.60 -3.05 19.30
CA GLU A 363 -16.64 -3.64 20.23
C GLU A 363 -15.47 -2.70 20.56
N GLY A 364 -15.43 -1.53 19.93
CA GLY A 364 -14.37 -0.54 20.12
C GLY A 364 -12.97 -1.02 19.70
N ARG A 365 -12.86 -2.20 19.07
CA ARG A 365 -11.59 -2.84 18.67
C ARG A 365 -10.99 -2.16 17.45
N TRP A 366 -9.67 -2.04 17.48
CA TRP A 366 -8.86 -1.62 16.34
C TRP A 366 -8.54 -2.80 15.42
N SER A 367 -8.61 -2.52 14.12
CA SER A 367 -8.13 -3.37 13.04
C SER A 367 -7.14 -2.59 12.17
N LEU A 368 -6.12 -3.28 11.67
CA LEU A 368 -5.15 -2.75 10.71
C LEU A 368 -5.49 -3.27 9.31
N ILE A 369 -5.32 -2.44 8.29
CA ILE A 369 -5.66 -2.72 6.89
C ILE A 369 -4.54 -2.23 5.96
N ASP A 370 -4.59 -2.60 4.68
CA ASP A 370 -3.69 -2.08 3.63
C ASP A 370 -2.20 -2.36 3.85
N PHE A 371 -1.86 -3.65 3.91
CA PHE A 371 -0.50 -4.13 4.17
C PHE A 371 0.42 -4.03 2.95
N GLU A 372 0.05 -3.29 1.90
CA GLU A 372 0.86 -3.14 0.68
C GLU A 372 2.27 -2.58 0.95
N GLY A 373 2.44 -1.80 2.03
CA GLY A 373 3.63 -1.01 2.30
C GLY A 373 3.74 0.20 1.37
N GLU A 374 4.81 0.99 1.51
CA GLU A 374 4.97 2.26 0.77
C GLU A 374 4.91 2.08 -0.76
N PRO A 375 3.87 2.57 -1.47
CA PRO A 375 3.64 2.26 -2.90
C PRO A 375 4.74 2.72 -3.86
N ALA A 376 5.60 3.64 -3.42
CA ALA A 376 6.73 4.15 -4.20
C ALA A 376 7.93 3.18 -4.22
N ARG A 377 7.95 2.18 -3.34
CA ARG A 377 9.05 1.22 -3.21
C ARG A 377 8.79 -0.06 -4.00
N PRO A 378 9.82 -0.66 -4.63
CA PRO A 378 9.68 -1.95 -5.29
C PRO A 378 9.17 -3.03 -4.33
N LEU A 379 8.40 -3.99 -4.85
CA LEU A 379 7.84 -5.11 -4.08
C LEU A 379 8.92 -5.89 -3.31
N THR A 380 10.08 -6.10 -3.92
CA THR A 380 11.22 -6.78 -3.27
C THR A 380 11.76 -6.03 -2.06
N GLU A 381 11.60 -4.71 -2.00
CA GLU A 381 11.95 -3.90 -0.83
C GLU A 381 10.82 -3.92 0.21
N ARG A 382 9.56 -3.86 -0.24
CA ARG A 382 8.36 -3.91 0.62
C ARG A 382 8.25 -5.24 1.39
N ARG A 383 8.76 -6.34 0.84
CA ARG A 383 8.80 -7.66 1.48
C ARG A 383 10.01 -7.91 2.40
N ARG A 384 10.97 -6.99 2.49
CA ARG A 384 12.15 -7.19 3.35
C ARG A 384 11.78 -7.09 4.84
N PRO A 385 12.35 -7.95 5.70
CA PRO A 385 12.27 -7.74 7.14
C PRO A 385 12.83 -6.38 7.56
N GLN A 386 12.15 -5.71 8.48
CA GLN A 386 12.45 -4.39 9.01
C GLN A 386 12.21 -4.39 10.53
N PRO A 387 12.84 -3.50 11.29
CA PRO A 387 12.54 -3.38 12.72
C PRO A 387 11.15 -2.77 12.90
N ALA A 388 10.37 -3.34 13.81
CA ALA A 388 8.97 -2.94 14.07
C ALA A 388 8.80 -1.46 14.44
N VAL A 389 9.85 -0.84 14.99
CA VAL A 389 9.93 0.60 15.28
C VAL A 389 9.66 1.49 14.06
N ARG A 390 9.86 1.00 12.83
CA ARG A 390 9.55 1.76 11.61
C ARG A 390 8.06 2.09 11.53
N ASP A 391 7.20 1.10 11.82
CA ASP A 391 5.75 1.29 11.82
C ASP A 391 5.30 2.17 13.00
N VAL A 392 5.93 1.99 14.17
CA VAL A 392 5.70 2.86 15.34
C VAL A 392 6.04 4.31 14.99
N ALA A 393 7.21 4.57 14.42
CA ALA A 393 7.63 5.91 14.01
C ALA A 393 6.65 6.52 13.00
N ALA A 394 6.20 5.76 12.01
CA ALA A 394 5.21 6.21 11.03
C ALA A 394 3.87 6.58 11.68
N MET A 395 3.37 5.77 12.63
CA MET A 395 2.15 6.10 13.38
C MET A 395 2.34 7.37 14.24
N LEU A 396 3.49 7.55 14.90
CA LEU A 396 3.75 8.76 15.68
C LEU A 396 3.77 10.03 14.81
N ARG A 397 4.30 9.92 13.58
CA ARG A 397 4.22 10.99 12.58
C ARG A 397 2.76 11.27 12.18
N SER A 398 1.92 10.24 12.06
CA SER A 398 0.49 10.38 11.76
C SER A 398 -0.25 11.20 12.82
N PHE A 399 0.03 11.01 14.12
CA PHE A 399 -0.53 11.85 15.19
C PHE A 399 -0.09 13.32 15.09
N ASP A 400 1.19 13.56 14.77
CA ASP A 400 1.73 14.90 14.55
C ASP A 400 1.06 15.62 13.36
N TYR A 401 0.72 14.86 12.31
CA TYR A 401 -0.03 15.34 11.16
C TYR A 401 -1.46 15.69 11.55
N ALA A 402 -2.17 14.78 12.25
CA ALA A 402 -3.56 15.02 12.68
C ALA A 402 -3.68 16.32 13.48
N ALA A 403 -2.80 16.54 14.46
CA ALA A 403 -2.79 17.75 15.28
C ALA A 403 -2.53 19.06 14.52
N ARG A 404 -1.90 18.98 13.34
CA ARG A 404 -1.61 20.16 12.49
C ARG A 404 -2.63 20.34 11.37
N SER A 405 -3.28 19.26 10.94
CA SER A 405 -4.30 19.27 9.90
C SER A 405 -5.73 19.44 10.45
N GLY A 406 -5.93 19.31 11.77
CA GLY A 406 -7.22 19.50 12.41
C GLY A 406 -7.73 20.95 12.37
N PRO A 407 -9.00 21.20 12.75
CA PRO A 407 -9.64 22.52 12.61
C PRO A 407 -8.94 23.68 13.34
N ALA A 408 -8.25 23.40 14.45
CA ALA A 408 -7.45 24.37 15.21
C ALA A 408 -5.93 24.26 14.90
N GLY A 409 -5.60 23.67 13.75
CA GLY A 409 -4.30 23.10 13.37
C GLY A 409 -3.07 23.81 13.93
N GLY A 410 -2.33 23.08 14.77
CA GLY A 410 -1.02 23.52 15.28
C GLY A 410 -1.05 24.46 16.47
N ASP A 411 -2.21 24.72 17.09
CA ASP A 411 -2.28 25.46 18.36
C ASP A 411 -1.60 24.70 19.52
N PRO A 412 -1.22 25.38 20.63
CA PRO A 412 -0.53 24.73 21.75
C PRO A 412 -1.28 23.52 22.32
N TRP A 413 -2.62 23.56 22.33
CA TRP A 413 -3.44 22.46 22.82
C TRP A 413 -3.35 21.22 21.91
N SER A 414 -3.42 21.39 20.59
CA SER A 414 -3.33 20.31 19.61
C SER A 414 -1.94 19.67 19.60
N LEU A 415 -0.89 20.49 19.79
CA LEU A 415 0.48 19.97 19.93
C LEU A 415 0.67 19.17 21.22
N GLU A 416 0.09 19.62 22.32
CA GLU A 416 0.09 18.85 23.58
C GLU A 416 -0.77 17.58 23.48
N TRP A 417 -1.91 17.64 22.77
CA TRP A 417 -2.70 16.46 22.43
C TRP A 417 -1.86 15.43 21.66
N ALA A 418 -1.08 15.87 20.65
CA ALA A 418 -0.22 14.97 19.89
C ALA A 418 0.82 14.31 20.80
N ARG A 419 1.45 15.08 21.70
CA ARG A 419 2.45 14.57 22.63
C ARG A 419 1.86 13.48 23.54
N ARG A 420 0.75 13.78 24.24
CA ARG A 420 0.08 12.81 25.14
C ARG A 420 -0.40 11.56 24.38
N THR A 421 -0.88 11.74 23.15
CA THR A 421 -1.34 10.64 22.29
C THR A 421 -0.20 9.74 21.86
N ARG A 422 0.95 10.31 21.47
CA ARG A 422 2.17 9.56 21.14
C ARG A 422 2.65 8.74 22.34
N ASP A 423 2.71 9.36 23.52
CA ASP A 423 3.14 8.68 24.75
C ASP A 423 2.21 7.51 25.11
N ALA A 424 0.89 7.72 24.99
CA ALA A 424 -0.11 6.68 25.25
C ALA A 424 -0.03 5.52 24.26
N TYR A 425 0.19 5.79 22.97
CA TYR A 425 0.39 4.76 21.95
C TYR A 425 1.64 3.92 22.24
N CYS A 426 2.78 4.55 22.53
CA CYS A 426 4.01 3.84 22.88
C CYS A 426 3.84 2.98 24.15
N LEU A 427 3.12 3.50 25.15
CA LEU A 427 2.80 2.74 26.36
C LEU A 427 1.98 1.49 26.04
N GLY A 428 0.89 1.62 25.27
CA GLY A 428 0.07 0.48 24.90
C GLY A 428 0.80 -0.56 24.04
N TYR A 429 1.70 -0.10 23.17
CA TYR A 429 2.58 -0.97 22.38
C TYR A 429 3.54 -1.78 23.27
N ALA A 430 4.16 -1.13 24.26
CA ALA A 430 5.06 -1.79 25.20
C ALA A 430 4.34 -2.79 26.13
N GLU A 431 3.14 -2.42 26.62
CA GLU A 431 2.32 -3.28 27.49
C GLU A 431 1.90 -4.60 26.83
N ALA A 432 1.71 -4.57 25.51
CA ALA A 432 1.39 -5.75 24.70
C ALA A 432 2.62 -6.58 24.28
N GLY A 433 3.80 -6.31 24.85
CA GLY A 433 5.03 -7.05 24.59
C GLY A 433 5.86 -6.54 23.41
N GLY A 434 5.46 -5.43 22.79
CA GLY A 434 6.29 -4.74 21.80
C GLY A 434 7.51 -4.10 22.45
N LEU A 435 8.61 -3.95 21.69
CA LEU A 435 9.77 -3.20 22.14
C LEU A 435 9.36 -1.76 22.49
N ASP A 436 9.58 -1.34 23.74
CA ASP A 436 9.34 0.04 24.16
C ASP A 436 10.20 0.99 23.30
N PRO A 437 9.60 1.90 22.51
CA PRO A 437 10.39 2.81 21.68
C PRO A 437 11.38 3.67 22.46
N ARG A 438 11.17 3.85 23.77
CA ARG A 438 12.07 4.58 24.68
C ARG A 438 13.32 3.79 25.04
N SER A 439 13.32 2.46 24.93
CA SER A 439 14.50 1.63 25.16
C SER A 439 15.42 1.53 23.95
N ALA A 440 15.01 2.07 22.80
CA ALA A 440 15.78 2.11 21.55
C ALA A 440 15.79 3.52 20.92
N PRO A 441 16.25 4.55 21.65
CA PRO A 441 16.09 5.94 21.24
C PRO A 441 16.81 6.30 19.94
N GLU A 442 17.97 5.70 19.65
CA GLU A 442 18.73 5.94 18.42
C GLU A 442 18.00 5.37 17.21
N LEU A 443 17.45 4.15 17.34
CA LEU A 443 16.69 3.48 16.29
C LEU A 443 15.40 4.25 16.00
N MET A 444 14.66 4.65 17.05
CA MET A 444 13.43 5.43 16.92
C MET A 444 13.69 6.79 16.29
N ARG A 445 14.74 7.51 16.73
CA ARG A 445 15.14 8.81 16.16
C ARG A 445 15.51 8.68 14.68
N ALA A 446 16.24 7.64 14.29
CA ALA A 446 16.62 7.41 12.90
C ALA A 446 15.39 7.19 12.01
N TYR A 447 14.48 6.27 12.38
CA TYR A 447 13.29 5.99 11.57
C TYR A 447 12.28 7.14 11.55
N GLU A 448 12.09 7.88 12.65
CA GLU A 448 11.25 9.08 12.65
C GLU A 448 11.86 10.18 11.76
N THR A 449 13.19 10.32 11.75
CA THR A 449 13.90 11.26 10.87
C THR A 449 13.77 10.88 9.40
N ASP A 450 14.00 9.61 9.05
CA ASP A 450 13.88 9.14 7.66
C ASP A 450 12.45 9.30 7.13
N LYS A 451 11.43 9.01 7.96
CA LYS A 451 10.02 9.25 7.58
C LYS A 451 9.73 10.74 7.39
N ALA A 452 10.21 11.61 8.27
CA ALA A 452 10.03 13.06 8.11
C ALA A 452 10.73 13.61 6.84
N VAL A 453 11.91 13.09 6.50
CA VAL A 453 12.61 13.43 5.24
C VAL A 453 11.80 12.98 4.03
N TYR A 454 11.27 11.76 4.05
CA TYR A 454 10.38 11.26 2.99
C TYR A 454 9.15 12.16 2.82
N GLU A 455 8.50 12.52 3.92
CA GLU A 455 7.31 13.40 3.94
C GLU A 455 7.62 14.78 3.34
N VAL A 456 8.77 15.38 3.67
CA VAL A 456 9.20 16.66 3.05
C VAL A 456 9.23 16.58 1.54
N LEU A 457 9.85 15.52 0.98
CA LEU A 457 9.91 15.34 -0.47
C LEU A 457 8.53 15.11 -1.08
N TYR A 458 7.70 14.32 -0.40
CA TYR A 458 6.37 13.97 -0.85
C TYR A 458 5.46 15.21 -0.90
N GLU A 459 5.37 15.97 0.19
CA GLU A 459 4.51 17.15 0.25
C GLU A 459 5.00 18.25 -0.70
N ALA A 460 6.31 18.48 -0.81
CA ALA A 460 6.85 19.46 -1.75
C ALA A 460 6.46 19.18 -3.22
N ARG A 461 6.22 17.91 -3.58
CA ARG A 461 5.85 17.51 -4.95
C ARG A 461 4.34 17.49 -5.21
N HIS A 462 3.55 17.14 -4.20
CA HIS A 462 2.12 16.85 -4.40
C HIS A 462 1.19 17.84 -3.70
N ARG A 463 1.61 18.40 -2.56
CA ARG A 463 0.82 19.31 -1.72
C ARG A 463 1.73 20.36 -1.07
N PRO A 464 2.28 21.32 -1.85
CA PRO A 464 3.26 22.28 -1.33
C PRO A 464 2.77 23.06 -0.10
N ASP A 465 1.47 23.34 -0.02
CA ASP A 465 0.84 24.03 1.13
C ASP A 465 0.97 23.25 2.45
N TRP A 466 1.18 21.94 2.37
CA TRP A 466 1.32 21.06 3.53
C TRP A 466 2.77 20.93 4.01
N LEU A 467 3.75 21.50 3.29
CA LEU A 467 5.18 21.37 3.59
C LEU A 467 5.55 21.86 5.00
N ALA A 468 4.80 22.80 5.57
CA ALA A 468 5.02 23.30 6.91
C ALA A 468 4.91 22.19 7.99
N VAL A 469 4.07 21.18 7.75
CA VAL A 469 3.81 20.07 8.69
C VAL A 469 5.05 19.19 8.90
N PRO A 470 5.64 18.55 7.87
CA PRO A 470 6.86 17.78 8.06
C PRO A 470 8.06 18.66 8.44
N MET A 471 8.12 19.92 7.97
CA MET A 471 9.19 20.85 8.38
C MET A 471 9.17 21.18 9.88
N ALA A 472 8.01 21.18 10.54
CA ALA A 472 7.94 21.32 11.99
C ALA A 472 8.60 20.13 12.72
N ALA A 473 8.42 18.90 12.21
CA ALA A 473 9.08 17.71 12.73
C ALA A 473 10.59 17.76 12.50
N ILE A 474 11.02 18.19 11.30
CA ILE A 474 12.44 18.40 10.97
C ILE A 474 13.11 19.33 11.98
N ARG A 475 12.49 20.48 12.30
CA ARG A 475 13.03 21.43 13.31
C ARG A 475 13.20 20.76 14.67
N ARG A 476 12.18 20.02 15.13
CA ARG A 476 12.21 19.29 16.41
C ARG A 476 13.32 18.22 16.44
N LEU A 477 13.43 17.40 15.39
CA LEU A 477 14.39 16.29 15.30
C LEU A 477 15.83 16.79 15.16
N ALA A 478 16.03 17.92 14.48
CA ALA A 478 17.31 18.61 14.41
C ALA A 478 17.70 19.23 15.77
N ALA A 479 16.73 19.79 16.52
CA ALA A 479 16.95 20.35 17.86
C ALA A 479 17.37 19.27 18.89
N GLY A 480 16.73 18.10 18.86
CA GLY A 480 16.99 17.00 19.79
C GLY A 480 18.41 16.42 19.81
N GLY A 481 19.25 16.75 18.82
CA GLY A 481 20.68 16.36 18.80
C GLY A 481 21.57 17.11 19.80
N GLU A 482 21.10 18.21 20.40
CA GLU A 482 21.91 19.00 21.36
C GLU A 482 21.86 18.45 22.79
N ARG A 483 20.83 17.68 23.17
CA ARG A 483 20.68 17.20 24.56
C ARG A 483 21.60 16.06 24.97
N ALA A 484 22.35 15.46 24.04
CA ALA A 484 23.22 14.31 24.32
C ALA A 484 24.72 14.65 24.47
N VAL A 485 25.14 15.91 24.26
CA VAL A 485 26.57 16.28 24.20
C VAL A 485 27.02 17.19 25.36
N GLY A 486 26.12 17.54 26.28
CA GLY A 486 26.51 18.39 27.41
C GLY A 486 25.76 18.00 28.66
N LEU A 487 26.31 17.04 29.40
CA LEU A 487 26.21 16.88 30.86
C LEU A 487 27.03 15.65 31.28
N ASP A 488 28.34 15.63 30.98
CA ASP A 488 29.31 14.89 31.79
C ASP A 488 30.25 15.91 32.41
N GLY A 489 29.90 16.28 33.64
CA GLY A 489 30.67 17.20 34.46
C GLY A 489 31.94 16.53 34.95
N THR A 490 33.09 17.08 34.57
CA THR A 490 34.31 16.98 35.36
C THR A 490 34.84 18.40 35.62
N GLY A 491 34.33 19.01 36.69
CA GLY A 491 34.92 20.19 37.34
C GLY A 491 35.53 19.75 38.68
N PRO A 492 36.73 20.24 39.07
CA PRO A 492 37.59 19.55 40.02
C PRO A 492 37.11 19.69 41.47
N THR A 493 37.30 18.59 42.20
CA THR A 493 37.22 18.50 43.65
C THR A 493 38.19 19.49 44.31
N ARG A 494 37.65 20.54 44.95
CA ARG A 494 38.38 21.29 45.97
C ARG A 494 38.23 20.56 47.31
N SER A 495 39.32 19.94 47.76
CA SER A 495 39.48 19.45 49.13
C SER A 495 39.53 20.62 50.10
N ALA A 496 38.72 20.54 51.15
CA ALA A 496 38.72 21.47 52.27
C ALA A 496 39.30 20.79 53.51
N GLY A 497 40.31 21.45 54.10
CA GLY A 497 40.73 21.38 55.51
C GLY A 497 41.94 20.49 55.84
N PRO A 498 42.66 20.74 56.97
CA PRO A 498 42.40 21.72 58.04
C PRO A 498 43.61 22.59 58.49
N ASP A 499 43.29 23.57 59.34
CA ASP A 499 44.09 24.42 60.26
C ASP A 499 45.61 24.21 60.45
N GLY A 500 46.34 25.33 60.57
CA GLY A 500 47.69 25.36 61.14
C GLY A 500 48.28 26.76 61.30
N ARG A 501 48.25 27.24 62.55
CA ARG A 501 48.92 28.40 63.19
C ARG A 501 50.24 28.90 62.56
N GLY A 502 50.45 30.21 62.63
CA GLY A 502 51.75 30.89 62.45
C GLY A 502 51.59 32.37 62.23
#